data_AF-A0A1Q3A883-F1
#
_entry.id   AF-A0A1Q3A883-F1
#
_cell.length_a   1.000
_cell.length_b   1.000
_cell.length_c   1.000
_cell.angle_alpha   90.00
_cell.angle_beta   90.00
_cell.angle_gamma   90.00
#
_symmetry.space_group_name_H-M   'P 1'
#
loop_
_entity.id
_entity.type
_entity.pdbx_description
1 polymer ?
#
loop_
_entity_poly.entity_id
_entity_poly.type
_entity_poly.pdbx_seq_one_letter_code
_entity_poly.pdbx_strand_id
1 'polypeptide(L)'
;MAQIQVVKKKDMKKKRDPLKDQKNIWLAGHCLTLGFGTIFTITYLFHVLLFFKYRNWKWLFLRVNKDYHFIAGNRWYHSIVRFLPRVFYRMALVGSIISLSVTMYQNWATANPQWYEMLSSENFQMMILAALWVFVGRRSFYRLFPYMILSFIHLTNSKQEIKGTVEPGKMTKRNVFLLRLLSYSELVVLLALALDSILLKDGTSGICLTIYFAFYWLRFNFSPYAQATALDVLGHLDHHVPPKYRPQWDKVKRFIQAKDEARMRRREKIEKTI
;
A
#
# COMPACT_ATOMS: atom_id res chain seq x y z
N MET A 1 -72.36 6.29 11.18
CA MET A 1 -71.29 6.66 10.25
C MET A 1 -69.97 6.11 10.79
N ALA A 2 -69.48 4.99 10.22
CA ALA A 2 -68.23 4.38 10.67
C ALA A 2 -67.06 4.99 9.88
N GLN A 3 -66.11 5.64 10.57
CA GLN A 3 -64.89 6.17 9.96
C GLN A 3 -63.97 5.02 9.57
N ILE A 4 -63.80 4.81 8.27
CA ILE A 4 -62.81 3.88 7.73
C ILE A 4 -61.43 4.51 7.93
N GLN A 5 -60.68 4.05 8.92
CA GLN A 5 -59.26 4.38 9.05
C GLN A 5 -58.47 3.67 7.95
N VAL A 6 -58.03 4.43 6.95
CA VAL A 6 -57.08 3.93 5.95
C VAL A 6 -55.72 3.79 6.62
N VAL A 7 -55.40 2.58 7.09
CA VAL A 7 -54.06 2.22 7.55
C VAL A 7 -53.13 2.25 6.33
N LYS A 8 -52.42 3.37 6.13
CA LYS A 8 -51.29 3.43 5.19
C LYS A 8 -50.24 2.43 5.66
N LYS A 9 -50.14 1.29 4.96
CA LYS A 9 -49.02 0.36 5.14
C LYS A 9 -47.73 1.15 4.98
N LYS A 10 -46.93 1.23 6.05
CA LYS A 10 -45.59 1.82 6.06
C LYS A 10 -44.81 1.20 4.90
N ASP A 11 -44.35 2.03 3.96
CA ASP A 11 -43.61 1.59 2.78
C ASP A 11 -42.56 0.55 3.19
N MET A 12 -42.66 -0.64 2.59
CA MET A 12 -41.70 -1.71 2.84
C MET A 12 -40.29 -1.14 2.63
N LYS A 13 -39.46 -1.20 3.66
CA LYS A 13 -38.06 -0.74 3.64
C LYS A 13 -37.43 -1.08 2.29
N LYS A 14 -37.08 -0.04 1.52
CA LYS A 14 -36.40 -0.12 0.23
C LYS A 14 -35.31 -1.19 0.32
N LYS A 15 -35.46 -2.30 -0.42
CA LYS A 15 -34.57 -3.47 -0.34
C LYS A 15 -33.13 -2.98 -0.53
N ARG A 16 -32.32 -3.10 0.51
CA ARG A 16 -30.96 -2.55 0.55
C ARG A 16 -30.12 -3.28 -0.49
N ASP A 17 -29.54 -2.55 -1.45
CA ASP A 17 -28.70 -3.14 -2.50
C ASP A 17 -27.29 -3.39 -1.94
N PRO A 18 -26.90 -4.66 -1.70
CA PRO A 18 -25.62 -4.98 -1.09
C PRO A 18 -24.43 -4.55 -1.95
N LEU A 19 -24.59 -4.54 -3.29
CA LEU A 19 -23.52 -4.16 -4.21
C LEU A 19 -23.25 -2.65 -4.14
N LYS A 20 -24.31 -1.85 -4.05
CA LYS A 20 -24.21 -0.40 -3.88
C LYS A 20 -23.53 -0.05 -2.56
N ASP A 21 -23.86 -0.76 -1.49
CA ASP A 21 -23.23 -0.56 -0.18
C ASP A 21 -21.75 -0.92 -0.20
N GLN A 22 -21.38 -2.05 -0.80
CA GLN A 22 -19.97 -2.42 -0.98
C GLN A 22 -19.20 -1.34 -1.74
N LYS A 23 -19.75 -0.83 -2.86
CA LYS A 23 -19.12 0.25 -3.64
C LYS A 23 -18.95 1.54 -2.84
N ASN A 24 -19.92 1.89 -1.99
CA ASN A 24 -19.84 3.05 -1.12
C ASN A 24 -18.77 2.87 -0.03
N ILE A 25 -18.71 1.69 0.60
CA ILE A 25 -17.71 1.36 1.62
C ILE A 25 -16.30 1.36 1.00
N TRP A 26 -16.16 0.78 -0.19
CA TRP A 26 -14.93 0.77 -0.96
C TRP A 26 -14.44 2.19 -1.27
N LEU A 27 -15.34 3.06 -1.76
CA LEU A 27 -15.04 4.45 -2.04
C LEU A 27 -14.66 5.22 -0.77
N ALA A 28 -15.42 5.02 0.31
CA ALA A 28 -15.14 5.62 1.60
C ALA A 28 -13.75 5.20 2.13
N GLY A 29 -13.38 3.93 1.98
CA GLY A 29 -12.07 3.41 2.35
C GLY A 29 -10.93 4.13 1.63
N HIS A 30 -10.99 4.25 0.31
CA HIS A 30 -9.96 4.96 -0.47
C HIS A 30 -9.92 6.46 -0.18
N CYS A 31 -11.07 7.12 -0.02
CA CYS A 31 -11.14 8.52 0.40
C CYS A 31 -10.51 8.73 1.79
N LEU A 32 -10.74 7.80 2.71
CA LEU A 32 -10.18 7.83 4.06
C LEU A 32 -8.66 7.65 4.01
N THR A 33 -8.15 6.68 3.24
CA THR A 33 -6.71 6.48 3.03
C THR A 33 -6.03 7.72 2.47
N LEU A 34 -6.59 8.33 1.43
CA LEU A 34 -5.98 9.51 0.82
C LEU A 34 -6.12 10.76 1.68
N GLY A 35 -7.30 11.02 2.23
CA GLY A 35 -7.56 12.21 3.05
C GLY A 35 -6.67 12.23 4.29
N PHE A 36 -6.76 11.18 5.12
CA PHE A 36 -5.95 11.09 6.33
C PHE A 36 -4.46 10.87 6.03
N GLY A 37 -4.14 10.14 4.95
CA GLY A 37 -2.75 9.95 4.53
C GLY A 37 -2.07 11.23 4.08
N THR A 38 -2.81 12.11 3.39
CA THR A 38 -2.30 13.43 2.97
C THR A 38 -2.06 14.33 4.19
N ILE A 39 -3.02 14.39 5.13
CA ILE A 39 -2.87 15.18 6.36
C ILE A 39 -1.69 14.64 7.20
N PHE A 40 -1.56 13.32 7.33
CA PHE A 40 -0.40 12.70 7.98
C PHE A 40 0.90 13.05 7.26
N THR A 41 0.94 13.01 5.92
CA THR A 41 2.13 13.32 5.14
C THR A 41 2.58 14.76 5.35
N ILE A 42 1.66 15.72 5.27
CA ILE A 42 1.96 17.14 5.50
C ILE A 42 2.52 17.34 6.91
N THR A 43 1.86 16.78 7.92
CA THR A 43 2.33 16.90 9.31
C THR A 43 3.67 16.22 9.51
N TYR A 44 3.90 15.03 8.94
CA TYR A 44 5.16 14.30 9.00
C TYR A 44 6.30 15.09 8.33
N LEU A 45 6.09 15.59 7.12
CA LEU A 45 7.08 16.39 6.39
C LEU A 45 7.40 17.69 7.11
N PHE A 46 6.39 18.37 7.68
CA PHE A 46 6.63 19.57 8.48
C PHE A 46 7.50 19.28 9.71
N HIS A 47 7.25 18.16 10.40
CA HIS A 47 8.11 17.72 11.52
C HIS A 47 9.53 17.43 11.06
N VAL A 48 9.70 16.77 9.91
CA VAL A 48 11.00 16.42 9.34
C VAL A 48 11.76 17.68 8.88
N LEU A 49 11.13 18.57 8.11
CA LEU A 49 11.70 19.82 7.61
C LEU A 49 12.09 20.78 8.73
N LEU A 50 11.26 20.88 9.78
CA LEU A 50 11.60 21.70 10.93
C LEU A 50 12.70 21.04 11.78
N PHE A 51 12.70 19.72 11.93
CA PHE A 51 13.83 19.02 12.56
C PHE A 51 15.15 19.32 11.83
N PHE A 52 15.13 19.42 10.50
CA PHE A 52 16.30 19.81 9.71
C PHE A 52 16.69 21.28 9.85
N LYS A 53 15.72 22.20 9.99
CA LYS A 53 16.02 23.61 10.23
C LYS A 53 16.85 23.81 11.51
N TYR A 54 16.71 22.91 12.49
CA TYR A 54 17.36 23.01 13.80
C TYR A 54 18.43 21.93 14.08
N ARG A 55 18.74 21.01 13.15
CA ARG A 55 19.78 19.97 13.32
C ARG A 55 20.49 19.60 12.02
N ASN A 56 21.81 19.47 12.09
CA ASN A 56 22.72 19.17 10.98
C ASN A 56 22.44 17.79 10.31
N TRP A 57 22.51 17.70 8.97
CA TRP A 57 22.14 16.53 8.16
C TRP A 57 22.84 15.22 8.55
N LYS A 58 24.02 15.29 9.16
CA LYS A 58 24.78 14.13 9.66
C LYS A 58 24.03 13.33 10.74
N TRP A 59 23.05 13.93 11.41
CA TRP A 59 22.29 13.29 12.50
C TRP A 59 20.97 12.64 12.07
N LEU A 60 20.63 12.65 10.77
CA LEU A 60 19.44 12.00 10.23
C LEU A 60 19.33 10.53 10.63
N PHE A 61 20.48 9.85 10.69
CA PHE A 61 20.55 8.40 10.82
C PHE A 61 20.96 7.94 12.23
N LEU A 62 21.53 8.82 13.06
CA LEU A 62 22.27 8.40 14.26
C LEU A 62 21.47 8.39 15.57
N ARG A 63 20.38 9.18 15.71
CA ARG A 63 19.43 9.07 16.84
C ARG A 63 18.26 10.03 16.61
N VAL A 64 17.10 9.50 16.23
CA VAL A 64 15.85 10.26 16.40
C VAL A 64 15.50 10.16 17.87
N ASN A 65 15.63 11.28 18.59
CA ASN A 65 15.19 11.36 19.98
C ASN A 65 13.68 11.05 20.04
N LYS A 66 13.31 9.99 20.77
CA LYS A 66 11.90 9.53 20.90
C LYS A 66 11.04 10.58 21.62
N ASP A 67 11.69 11.51 22.31
CA ASP A 67 11.06 12.52 23.16
C ASP A 67 11.00 13.91 22.51
N TYR A 68 11.34 14.04 21.22
CA TYR A 68 11.24 15.33 20.54
C TYR A 68 9.77 15.67 20.24
N HIS A 69 9.24 16.63 21.00
CA HIS A 69 7.92 17.20 20.80
C HIS A 69 8.06 18.64 20.30
N PHE A 70 7.61 18.91 19.08
CA PHE A 70 7.63 20.26 18.48
C PHE A 70 6.91 21.30 19.35
N ILE A 71 5.82 20.86 19.97
CA ILE A 71 5.02 21.71 20.84
C ILE A 71 5.24 21.25 22.27
N ALA A 72 6.25 21.80 22.93
CA ALA A 72 6.50 21.61 24.35
C ALA A 72 5.49 22.44 25.15
N GLY A 73 4.76 21.80 26.04
CA GLY A 73 3.71 22.44 26.85
C GLY A 73 2.76 21.42 27.45
N ASN A 74 2.27 21.70 28.65
CA ASN A 74 1.40 20.81 29.43
C ASN A 74 -0.11 21.07 29.20
N ARG A 75 -0.46 21.99 28.30
CA ARG A 75 -1.87 22.31 28.01
C ARG A 75 -2.52 21.18 27.21
N TRP A 76 -3.81 20.94 27.46
CA TRP A 76 -4.57 19.83 26.86
C TRP A 76 -4.54 19.82 25.32
N TYR A 77 -4.61 20.99 24.67
CA TYR A 77 -4.56 21.09 23.21
C TYR A 77 -3.21 20.65 22.62
N HIS A 78 -2.10 20.81 23.35
CA HIS A 78 -0.80 20.30 22.92
C HIS A 78 -0.77 18.77 22.90
N SER A 79 -1.43 18.12 23.87
CA SER A 79 -1.58 16.66 23.88
C SER A 79 -2.37 16.17 22.66
N ILE A 80 -3.46 16.87 22.32
CA ILE A 80 -4.27 16.59 21.13
C ILE A 80 -3.43 16.69 19.87
N VAL A 81 -2.70 17.79 19.65
CA VAL A 81 -1.89 17.97 18.44
C VAL A 81 -0.77 16.93 18.33
N ARG A 82 -0.18 16.46 19.46
CA ARG A 82 0.79 15.34 19.44
C ARG A 82 0.17 14.00 19.08
N PHE A 83 -1.12 13.82 19.40
CA PHE A 83 -1.86 12.59 19.12
C PHE A 83 -2.40 12.53 17.69
N LEU A 84 -2.79 13.68 17.10
CA LEU A 84 -3.42 13.76 15.77
C LEU A 84 -2.67 12.99 14.67
N PRO A 85 -1.36 13.19 14.44
CA PRO A 85 -0.64 12.47 13.40
C PRO A 85 -0.68 10.95 13.59
N ARG A 86 -0.75 10.48 14.84
CA ARG A 86 -0.86 9.05 15.16
C ARG A 86 -2.20 8.48 14.74
N VAL A 87 -3.27 9.25 14.95
CA VAL A 87 -4.62 8.89 14.53
C VAL A 87 -4.72 8.91 13.02
N PHE A 88 -4.27 9.97 12.36
CA PHE A 88 -4.36 10.09 10.90
C PHE A 88 -3.63 8.97 10.17
N TYR A 89 -2.43 8.59 10.63
CA TYR A 89 -1.71 7.44 10.09
C TYR A 89 -2.52 6.14 10.20
N ARG A 90 -3.07 5.85 11.38
CA ARG A 90 -3.86 4.62 11.63
C ARG A 90 -5.16 4.61 10.85
N MET A 91 -5.86 5.74 10.82
CA MET A 91 -7.08 5.89 10.05
C MET A 91 -6.78 5.62 8.57
N ALA A 92 -5.74 6.23 8.00
CA ALA A 92 -5.39 6.02 6.60
C ALA A 92 -5.17 4.53 6.25
N LEU A 93 -4.48 3.79 7.12
CA LEU A 93 -4.29 2.33 6.97
C LEU A 93 -5.59 1.54 7.14
N VAL A 94 -6.44 1.90 8.11
CA VAL A 94 -7.75 1.27 8.28
C VAL A 94 -8.61 1.47 7.03
N GLY A 95 -8.58 2.65 6.42
CA GLY A 95 -9.25 2.90 5.12
C GLY A 95 -8.75 1.98 4.01
N SER A 96 -7.44 1.68 4.01
CA SER A 96 -6.84 0.81 3.00
C SER A 96 -7.25 -0.65 3.22
N ILE A 97 -7.33 -1.07 4.49
CA ILE A 97 -7.83 -2.39 4.86
C ILE A 97 -9.29 -2.53 4.45
N ILE A 98 -10.15 -1.55 4.74
CA ILE A 98 -11.57 -1.57 4.37
C ILE A 98 -11.74 -1.69 2.85
N SER A 99 -11.09 -0.83 2.07
CA SER A 99 -11.19 -0.86 0.61
C SER A 99 -10.69 -2.18 0.02
N LEU A 100 -9.51 -2.64 0.43
CA LEU A 100 -8.94 -3.90 -0.03
C LEU A 100 -9.78 -5.11 0.40
N SER A 101 -10.40 -5.06 1.58
CA SER A 101 -11.31 -6.11 2.05
C SER A 101 -12.55 -6.21 1.16
N VAL A 102 -13.12 -5.09 0.73
CA VAL A 102 -14.24 -5.08 -0.22
C VAL A 102 -13.81 -5.63 -1.57
N THR A 103 -12.65 -5.22 -2.10
CA THR A 103 -12.12 -5.75 -3.36
C THR A 103 -11.87 -7.26 -3.28
N MET A 104 -11.30 -7.75 -2.18
CA MET A 104 -11.11 -9.18 -1.94
C MET A 104 -12.45 -9.91 -1.87
N TYR A 105 -13.43 -9.36 -1.15
CA TYR A 105 -14.77 -9.94 -1.09
C TYR A 105 -15.39 -10.01 -2.48
N GLN A 106 -15.29 -8.97 -3.31
CA GLN A 106 -15.85 -8.95 -4.66
C GLN A 106 -15.15 -9.94 -5.61
N ASN A 107 -13.83 -10.07 -5.51
CA ASN A 107 -13.07 -10.98 -6.37
C ASN A 107 -13.34 -12.45 -6.05
N TRP A 108 -13.60 -12.78 -4.78
CA TRP A 108 -13.67 -14.16 -4.30
C TRP A 108 -15.05 -14.57 -3.77
N ALA A 109 -16.06 -13.69 -3.81
CA ALA A 109 -17.41 -14.03 -3.37
C ALA A 109 -18.01 -15.22 -4.13
N THR A 110 -17.59 -15.42 -5.37
CA THR A 110 -18.08 -16.50 -6.25
C THR A 110 -17.08 -17.64 -6.41
N ALA A 111 -15.80 -17.39 -6.13
CA ALA A 111 -14.71 -18.36 -6.28
C ALA A 111 -14.12 -18.64 -4.90
N ASN A 112 -14.37 -19.84 -4.34
CA ASN A 112 -13.81 -20.26 -3.04
C ASN A 112 -12.28 -20.46 -3.19
N PRO A 113 -11.44 -19.46 -2.85
CA PRO A 113 -10.02 -19.56 -3.12
C PRO A 113 -9.34 -20.42 -2.08
N GLN A 114 -8.31 -21.13 -2.52
CA GLN A 114 -7.35 -21.71 -1.57
C GLN A 114 -6.47 -20.60 -0.99
N TRP A 115 -5.92 -20.83 0.21
CA TRP A 115 -5.10 -19.82 0.91
C TRP A 115 -3.88 -19.36 0.08
N TYR A 116 -3.30 -20.23 -0.75
CA TYR A 116 -2.16 -19.88 -1.58
C TYR A 116 -2.53 -18.91 -2.72
N GLU A 117 -3.77 -19.01 -3.23
CA GLU A 117 -4.28 -18.13 -4.29
C GLU A 117 -4.51 -16.74 -3.73
N MET A 118 -5.08 -16.65 -2.52
CA MET A 118 -5.18 -15.40 -1.79
C MET A 118 -3.79 -14.80 -1.53
N LEU A 119 -2.84 -15.61 -1.06
CA LEU A 119 -1.48 -15.15 -0.75
C LEU A 119 -0.73 -14.65 -1.99
N SER A 120 -1.02 -15.18 -3.17
CA SER A 120 -0.46 -14.70 -4.44
C SER A 120 -1.04 -13.36 -4.91
N SER A 121 -2.22 -12.98 -4.41
CA SER A 121 -2.89 -11.74 -4.79
C SER A 121 -2.23 -10.52 -4.13
N GLU A 122 -1.87 -9.52 -4.94
CA GLU A 122 -1.28 -8.28 -4.45
C GLU A 122 -2.17 -7.54 -3.43
N ASN A 123 -3.49 -7.58 -3.63
CA ASN A 123 -4.45 -6.92 -2.74
C ASN A 123 -4.43 -7.54 -1.33
N PHE A 124 -4.32 -8.87 -1.25
CA PHE A 124 -4.25 -9.58 0.02
C PHE A 124 -2.92 -9.32 0.73
N GLN A 125 -1.80 -9.36 0.00
CA GLN A 125 -0.48 -9.02 0.54
C GLN A 125 -0.46 -7.60 1.10
N MET A 126 -0.99 -6.62 0.35
CA MET A 126 -1.10 -5.23 0.79
C MET A 126 -1.97 -5.08 2.04
N MET A 127 -3.08 -5.82 2.13
CA MET A 127 -3.97 -5.82 3.29
C MET A 127 -3.28 -6.37 4.55
N ILE A 128 -2.54 -7.49 4.43
CA ILE A 128 -1.77 -8.05 5.55
C ILE A 128 -0.68 -7.07 5.99
N LEU A 129 0.06 -6.49 5.04
CA LEU A 129 1.07 -5.49 5.35
C LEU A 129 0.46 -4.24 5.99
N ALA A 130 -0.73 -3.81 5.58
CA ALA A 130 -1.43 -2.69 6.20
C ALA A 130 -1.80 -3.02 7.66
N ALA A 131 -2.30 -4.22 7.92
CA ALA A 131 -2.55 -4.71 9.27
C ALA A 131 -1.26 -4.74 10.09
N LEU A 132 -0.16 -5.24 9.52
CA LEU A 132 1.16 -5.20 10.14
C LEU A 132 1.53 -3.76 10.52
N TRP A 133 1.35 -2.78 9.65
CA TRP A 133 1.67 -1.37 9.94
C TRP A 133 0.78 -0.70 10.98
N VAL A 134 -0.47 -1.15 11.13
CA VAL A 134 -1.37 -0.65 12.18
C VAL A 134 -0.86 -1.05 13.56
N PHE A 135 -0.40 -2.29 13.72
CA PHE A 135 -0.04 -2.89 15.01
C PHE A 135 1.47 -2.86 15.29
N VAL A 136 2.29 -3.08 14.28
CA VAL A 136 3.72 -3.37 14.38
C VAL A 136 4.51 -2.39 13.52
N GLY A 137 5.33 -1.59 14.21
CA GLY A 137 6.34 -0.76 13.58
C GLY A 137 6.09 0.75 13.70
N ARG A 138 7.11 1.50 13.31
CA ARG A 138 7.13 2.95 13.39
C ARG A 138 6.29 3.59 12.29
N ARG A 139 5.59 4.65 12.67
CA ARG A 139 4.81 5.50 11.76
C ARG A 139 5.75 6.23 10.82
N SER A 140 5.61 5.96 9.53
CA SER A 140 6.49 6.52 8.50
C SER A 140 5.72 6.78 7.23
N PHE A 141 6.02 7.90 6.57
CA PHE A 141 5.44 8.26 5.28
C PHE A 141 5.70 7.19 4.22
N TYR A 142 6.93 6.67 4.14
CA TYR A 142 7.31 5.69 3.12
C TYR A 142 6.45 4.42 3.17
N ARG A 143 6.03 3.99 4.37
CA ARG A 143 5.15 2.82 4.56
C ARG A 143 3.71 3.09 4.13
N LEU A 144 3.25 4.33 4.19
CA LEU A 144 1.89 4.73 3.81
C LEU A 144 1.78 5.06 2.31
N PHE A 145 2.87 5.55 1.72
CA PHE A 145 2.89 6.06 0.36
C PHE A 145 2.40 5.06 -0.71
N PRO A 146 2.78 3.76 -0.68
CA PRO A 146 2.22 2.77 -1.61
C PRO A 146 0.68 2.71 -1.58
N TYR A 147 0.09 2.76 -0.38
CA TYR A 147 -1.37 2.72 -0.20
C TYR A 147 -2.07 3.99 -0.69
N MET A 148 -1.39 5.13 -0.58
CA MET A 148 -1.89 6.40 -1.10
C MET A 148 -1.90 6.41 -2.64
N ILE A 149 -0.83 5.92 -3.29
CA ILE A 149 -0.78 5.79 -4.75
C ILE A 149 -1.88 4.85 -5.22
N LEU A 150 -2.01 3.68 -4.59
CA LEU A 150 -3.04 2.70 -4.93
C LEU A 150 -4.45 3.32 -4.81
N SER A 151 -4.73 4.00 -3.70
CA SER A 151 -6.02 4.67 -3.49
C SER A 151 -6.25 5.79 -4.50
N PHE A 152 -5.20 6.50 -4.93
CA PHE A 152 -5.29 7.54 -5.95
C PHE A 152 -5.66 6.99 -7.33
N ILE A 153 -5.07 5.85 -7.72
CA ILE A 153 -5.43 5.15 -8.96
C ILE A 153 -6.92 4.78 -8.95
N HIS A 154 -7.40 4.18 -7.85
CA HIS A 154 -8.80 3.75 -7.72
C HIS A 154 -9.79 4.92 -7.65
N LEU A 155 -9.47 6.02 -6.95
CA LEU A 155 -10.36 7.18 -6.92
C LEU A 155 -10.45 7.88 -8.28
N THR A 156 -9.32 8.02 -8.98
CA THR A 156 -9.29 8.66 -10.30
C THR A 156 -10.12 7.88 -11.34
N ASN A 157 -10.15 6.55 -11.19
CA ASN A 157 -10.87 5.65 -12.09
C ASN A 157 -12.22 5.15 -11.50
N SER A 158 -12.64 5.68 -10.35
CA SER A 158 -13.81 5.22 -9.59
C SER A 158 -15.09 5.17 -10.41
N LYS A 159 -15.37 6.21 -11.22
CA LYS A 159 -16.57 6.25 -12.07
C LYS A 159 -16.62 5.11 -13.10
N GLN A 160 -15.46 4.68 -13.57
CA GLN A 160 -15.30 3.64 -14.57
C GLN A 160 -15.34 2.24 -13.92
N GLU A 161 -14.69 2.07 -12.76
CA GLU A 161 -14.73 0.85 -11.94
C GLU A 161 -16.14 0.57 -11.41
N ILE A 162 -16.85 1.59 -10.94
CA ILE A 162 -18.23 1.48 -10.43
C ILE A 162 -19.21 1.08 -11.54
N LYS A 163 -18.98 1.53 -12.78
CA LYS A 163 -19.81 1.20 -13.94
C LYS A 163 -19.50 -0.17 -14.54
N GLY A 164 -18.38 -0.82 -14.16
CA GLY A 164 -17.98 -2.14 -14.68
C GLY A 164 -17.65 -2.14 -16.19
N THR A 165 -17.32 -0.98 -16.76
CA THR A 165 -17.25 -0.78 -18.22
C THR A 165 -15.84 -0.91 -18.80
N VAL A 166 -14.83 -1.21 -18.00
CA VAL A 166 -13.43 -1.13 -18.45
C VAL A 166 -12.70 -2.44 -18.32
N GLU A 167 -12.14 -2.88 -19.45
CA GLU A 167 -11.19 -3.98 -19.50
C GLU A 167 -9.96 -3.67 -18.64
N PRO A 168 -9.50 -4.60 -17.80
CA PRO A 168 -8.35 -4.39 -16.91
C PRO A 168 -7.08 -3.95 -17.67
N GLY A 169 -6.90 -4.37 -18.92
CA GLY A 169 -5.78 -3.96 -19.78
C GLY A 169 -5.75 -2.47 -20.14
N LYS A 170 -6.90 -1.82 -20.33
CA LYS A 170 -6.98 -0.38 -20.67
C LYS A 170 -6.72 0.50 -19.45
N MET A 171 -7.24 0.10 -18.27
CA MET A 171 -6.92 0.76 -16.99
C MET A 171 -5.43 0.73 -16.70
N THR A 172 -4.81 -0.42 -16.97
CA THR A 172 -3.40 -0.65 -16.72
C THR A 172 -2.52 0.24 -17.60
N LYS A 173 -2.80 0.33 -18.91
CA LYS A 173 -2.05 1.18 -19.85
C LYS A 173 -2.13 2.67 -19.51
N ARG A 174 -3.27 3.13 -19.01
CA ARG A 174 -3.45 4.55 -18.65
C ARG A 174 -2.65 4.95 -17.41
N ASN A 175 -2.43 4.03 -16.47
CA ASN A 175 -1.82 4.30 -15.17
C ASN A 175 -0.40 3.73 -15.02
N VAL A 176 0.28 3.36 -16.11
CA VAL A 176 1.61 2.73 -16.08
C VAL A 176 2.61 3.51 -15.22
N PHE A 177 2.62 4.83 -15.32
CA PHE A 177 3.50 5.68 -14.50
C PHE A 177 3.24 5.51 -13.00
N LEU A 178 1.97 5.55 -12.57
CA LEU A 178 1.59 5.40 -11.16
C LEU A 178 1.85 3.99 -10.64
N LEU A 179 1.65 2.96 -11.48
CA LEU A 179 1.97 1.57 -11.15
C LEU A 179 3.48 1.35 -11.00
N ARG A 180 4.30 1.97 -11.86
CA ARG A 180 5.76 1.95 -11.71
C ARG A 180 6.20 2.71 -10.46
N LEU A 181 5.60 3.87 -10.18
CA LEU A 181 5.85 4.64 -8.95
C LEU A 181 5.48 3.85 -7.70
N LEU A 182 4.37 3.09 -7.73
CA LEU A 182 3.97 2.17 -6.68
C LEU A 182 5.07 1.13 -6.42
N SER A 183 5.57 0.45 -7.45
CA SER A 183 6.66 -0.52 -7.30
C SER A 183 7.97 0.09 -6.80
N TYR A 184 8.34 1.29 -7.24
CA TYR A 184 9.49 2.01 -6.68
C TYR A 184 9.27 2.36 -5.20
N SER A 185 8.07 2.78 -4.82
CA SER A 185 7.77 3.10 -3.42
C SER A 185 7.91 1.89 -2.50
N GLU A 186 7.61 0.69 -2.99
CA GLU A 186 7.77 -0.56 -2.25
C GLU A 186 9.25 -0.92 -2.06
N LEU A 187 10.09 -0.70 -3.08
CA LEU A 187 11.55 -0.82 -2.91
C LEU A 187 12.09 0.18 -1.89
N VAL A 188 11.59 1.42 -1.88
CA VAL A 188 11.96 2.42 -0.88
C VAL A 188 11.57 1.96 0.53
N VAL A 189 10.41 1.31 0.71
CA VAL A 189 10.02 0.70 1.99
C VAL A 189 11.00 -0.39 2.40
N LEU A 190 11.38 -1.29 1.48
CA LEU A 190 12.35 -2.34 1.76
C LEU A 190 13.69 -1.75 2.21
N LEU A 191 14.21 -0.77 1.48
CA LEU A 191 15.47 -0.09 1.80
C LEU A 191 15.39 0.65 3.13
N ALA A 192 14.29 1.34 3.40
CA ALA A 192 14.08 2.02 4.68
C ALA A 192 14.05 1.03 5.85
N LEU A 193 13.37 -0.11 5.70
CA LEU A 193 13.35 -1.17 6.72
C LEU A 193 14.72 -1.80 6.93
N ALA A 194 15.49 -2.02 5.85
CA ALA A 194 16.84 -2.55 5.93
C ALA A 194 17.76 -1.59 6.70
N LEU A 195 17.72 -0.29 6.38
CA LEU A 195 18.48 0.73 7.08
C LEU A 195 18.05 0.85 8.55
N ASP A 196 16.75 0.86 8.84
CA ASP A 196 16.25 0.93 10.22
C ASP A 196 16.66 -0.31 11.04
N SER A 197 16.71 -1.49 10.40
CA SER A 197 17.15 -2.74 11.04
C SER A 197 18.66 -2.76 11.31
N ILE A 198 19.49 -2.35 10.33
CA ILE A 198 20.95 -2.26 10.49
C ILE A 198 21.32 -1.24 11.56
N LEU A 199 20.61 -0.10 11.59
CA LEU A 199 20.83 0.96 12.56
C LEU A 199 20.20 0.66 13.93
N LEU A 200 19.54 -0.50 14.09
CA LEU A 200 18.84 -0.92 15.31
C LEU A 200 17.96 0.17 15.93
N LYS A 201 17.37 1.03 15.08
CA LYS A 201 16.63 2.21 15.54
C LYS A 201 15.40 1.84 16.36
N ASP A 202 14.74 0.76 15.94
CA ASP A 202 13.53 0.23 16.55
C ASP A 202 13.67 -1.28 16.77
N GLY A 203 13.34 -1.77 17.98
CA GLY A 203 13.43 -3.20 18.31
C GLY A 203 12.52 -4.12 17.49
N THR A 204 11.53 -3.57 16.78
CA THR A 204 10.60 -4.33 15.92
C THR A 204 10.95 -4.27 14.43
N SER A 205 11.93 -3.44 14.04
CA SER A 205 12.28 -3.20 12.63
C SER A 205 12.76 -4.46 11.91
N GLY A 206 13.61 -5.27 12.55
CA GLY A 206 14.11 -6.53 11.99
C GLY A 206 13.01 -7.55 11.73
N ILE A 207 12.03 -7.68 12.64
CA ILE A 207 10.87 -8.56 12.44
C ILE A 207 10.04 -8.07 11.25
N CYS A 208 9.76 -6.77 11.18
CA CYS A 208 9.05 -6.17 10.05
C CYS A 208 9.80 -6.39 8.72
N LEU A 209 11.13 -6.30 8.72
CA LEU A 209 11.96 -6.52 7.53
C LEU A 209 11.81 -7.95 7.04
N THR A 210 11.92 -8.95 7.90
CA THR A 210 11.79 -10.37 7.52
C THR A 210 10.41 -10.65 6.92
N ILE A 211 9.34 -10.18 7.57
CA ILE A 211 7.97 -10.35 7.07
C ILE A 211 7.81 -9.65 5.73
N TYR A 212 8.24 -8.39 5.63
CA TYR A 212 8.14 -7.62 4.39
C TYR A 212 8.94 -8.26 3.26
N PHE A 213 10.13 -8.80 3.54
CA PHE A 213 10.95 -9.49 2.57
C PHE A 213 10.27 -10.75 2.02
N ALA A 214 9.61 -11.54 2.87
CA ALA A 214 8.84 -12.71 2.42
C ALA A 214 7.71 -12.32 1.46
N PHE A 215 6.95 -11.27 1.78
CA PHE A 215 5.92 -10.74 0.89
C PHE A 215 6.49 -10.13 -0.39
N TYR A 216 7.60 -9.38 -0.28
CA TYR A 216 8.25 -8.79 -1.45
C TYR A 216 8.81 -9.87 -2.39
N TRP A 217 9.33 -10.97 -1.84
CA TRP A 217 9.75 -12.13 -2.64
C TRP A 217 8.58 -12.77 -3.39
N LEU A 218 7.43 -12.94 -2.73
CA LEU A 218 6.22 -13.41 -3.41
C LEU A 218 5.83 -12.43 -4.52
N ARG A 219 5.82 -11.14 -4.23
CA ARG A 219 5.48 -10.10 -5.20
C ARG A 219 6.41 -10.09 -6.40
N PHE A 220 7.70 -10.29 -6.17
CA PHE A 220 8.70 -10.43 -7.23
C PHE A 220 8.42 -11.65 -8.14
N ASN A 221 7.75 -12.71 -7.66
CA ASN A 221 7.39 -13.86 -8.48
C ASN A 221 6.11 -13.67 -9.30
N PHE A 222 5.18 -12.81 -8.84
CA PHE A 222 3.84 -12.69 -9.41
C PHE A 222 3.55 -11.33 -10.08
N SER A 223 4.24 -10.25 -9.72
CA SER A 223 3.94 -8.88 -10.17
C SER A 223 4.89 -8.41 -11.30
N PRO A 224 4.37 -7.85 -12.42
CA PRO A 224 5.22 -7.46 -13.56
C PRO A 224 5.97 -6.18 -13.27
N TYR A 225 5.33 -5.30 -12.52
CA TYR A 225 5.91 -4.04 -12.13
C TYR A 225 7.04 -4.22 -11.14
N ALA A 226 6.93 -5.17 -10.21
CA ALA A 226 8.02 -5.50 -9.30
C ALA A 226 9.25 -6.05 -10.05
N GLN A 227 9.04 -6.94 -11.02
CA GLN A 227 10.10 -7.51 -11.86
C GLN A 227 10.77 -6.45 -12.75
N ALA A 228 9.97 -5.65 -13.46
CA ALA A 228 10.47 -4.56 -14.30
C ALA A 228 11.25 -3.52 -13.49
N THR A 229 10.73 -3.12 -12.32
CA THR A 229 11.41 -2.16 -11.45
C THR A 229 12.72 -2.72 -10.90
N ALA A 230 12.76 -4.01 -10.52
CA ALA A 230 13.99 -4.66 -10.10
C ALA A 230 15.03 -4.69 -11.23
N LEU A 231 14.62 -5.02 -12.46
CA LEU A 231 15.48 -4.99 -13.64
C LEU A 231 16.01 -3.58 -13.94
N ASP A 232 15.16 -2.55 -13.86
CA ASP A 232 15.56 -1.15 -14.05
C ASP A 232 16.61 -0.71 -13.01
N VAL A 233 16.36 -1.04 -11.73
CA VAL A 233 17.30 -0.73 -10.64
C VAL A 233 18.63 -1.46 -10.85
N LEU A 234 18.60 -2.73 -11.27
CA LEU A 234 19.80 -3.47 -11.62
C LEU A 234 20.55 -2.86 -12.81
N GLY A 235 19.83 -2.39 -13.83
CA GLY A 235 20.43 -1.68 -14.96
C GLY A 235 21.16 -0.41 -14.54
N HIS A 236 20.62 0.36 -13.61
CA HIS A 236 21.28 1.55 -13.05
C HIS A 236 22.50 1.19 -12.20
N LEU A 237 22.43 0.10 -11.45
CA LEU A 237 23.54 -0.39 -10.63
C LEU A 237 24.67 -0.99 -11.47
N ASP A 238 24.38 -1.49 -12.68
CA ASP A 238 25.35 -2.10 -13.62
C ASP A 238 26.58 -1.19 -13.87
N HIS A 239 26.35 0.12 -13.96
CA HIS A 239 27.41 1.11 -14.17
C HIS A 239 28.37 1.24 -12.98
N HIS A 240 27.92 0.91 -11.77
CA HIS A 240 28.68 1.06 -10.53
C HIS A 240 29.34 -0.25 -10.05
N VAL A 241 29.19 -1.35 -10.78
CA VAL A 241 29.74 -2.67 -10.37
C VAL A 241 31.21 -2.79 -10.80
N PRO A 242 32.13 -3.04 -9.84
CA PRO A 242 33.54 -3.27 -10.16
C PRO A 242 33.73 -4.51 -11.05
N PRO A 243 34.73 -4.52 -11.96
CA PRO A 243 34.98 -5.65 -12.85
C PRO A 243 35.09 -7.01 -12.13
N LYS A 244 35.60 -7.00 -10.90
CA LYS A 244 35.77 -8.17 -10.04
C LYS A 244 34.46 -8.93 -9.72
N TYR A 245 33.33 -8.23 -9.66
CA TYR A 245 32.04 -8.83 -9.28
C TYR A 245 31.07 -9.01 -10.45
N ARG A 246 31.45 -8.62 -11.67
CA ARG A 246 30.65 -8.81 -12.89
C ARG A 246 30.14 -10.25 -13.11
N PRO A 247 30.93 -11.32 -12.96
CA PRO A 247 30.41 -12.68 -13.18
C PRO A 247 29.36 -13.10 -12.14
N GLN A 248 29.39 -12.56 -10.92
CA GLN A 248 28.33 -12.78 -9.92
C GLN A 248 27.09 -11.93 -10.23
N TRP A 249 27.32 -10.70 -10.68
CA TRP A 249 26.26 -9.77 -11.11
C TRP A 249 25.46 -10.30 -12.30
N ASP A 250 26.14 -10.86 -13.30
CA ASP A 250 25.51 -11.46 -14.47
C ASP A 250 24.64 -12.67 -14.11
N LYS A 251 25.05 -13.46 -13.11
CA LYS A 251 24.22 -14.57 -12.59
C LYS A 251 22.92 -14.04 -11.98
N VAL A 252 22.97 -12.96 -11.21
CA VAL A 252 21.78 -12.33 -10.62
C VAL A 252 20.86 -11.79 -11.72
N LYS A 253 21.42 -11.10 -12.72
CA LYS A 253 20.67 -10.56 -13.87
C LYS A 253 19.96 -11.67 -14.66
N ARG A 254 20.68 -12.74 -14.99
CA ARG A 254 20.12 -13.91 -15.68
C ARG A 254 19.04 -14.61 -14.87
N PHE A 255 19.21 -14.73 -13.56
CA PHE A 255 18.19 -15.31 -12.68
C PHE A 255 16.88 -14.52 -12.74
N ILE A 256 16.97 -13.20 -12.72
CA ILE A 256 15.80 -12.31 -12.75
C ILE A 256 15.12 -12.33 -14.12
N GLN A 257 15.89 -12.28 -15.21
CA GLN A 257 15.37 -12.42 -16.57
C GLN A 257 14.67 -13.77 -16.77
N ALA A 258 15.26 -14.86 -16.30
CA ALA A 258 14.65 -16.19 -16.39
C ALA A 258 13.31 -16.28 -15.64
N LYS A 259 13.15 -15.55 -14.53
CA LYS A 259 11.88 -15.51 -13.77
C LYS A 259 10.79 -14.73 -14.51
N ASP A 260 11.15 -13.62 -15.16
CA ASP A 260 10.24 -12.84 -15.99
C ASP A 260 9.77 -13.66 -17.22
N GLU A 261 10.71 -14.29 -17.94
CA GLU A 261 10.41 -15.18 -19.06
C GLU A 261 9.51 -16.36 -18.65
N ALA A 262 9.82 -17.04 -17.52
CA ALA A 262 9.03 -18.16 -17.03
C ALA A 262 7.58 -17.74 -16.70
N ARG A 263 7.37 -16.48 -16.34
CA ARG A 263 6.03 -15.94 -16.11
C ARG A 263 5.31 -15.63 -17.42
N MET A 264 5.96 -14.99 -18.38
CA MET A 264 5.37 -14.74 -19.70
C MET A 264 4.90 -16.05 -20.35
N ARG A 265 5.73 -17.10 -20.29
CA ARG A 265 5.35 -18.45 -20.74
C ARG A 265 4.14 -19.04 -20.00
N ARG A 266 4.02 -18.81 -18.68
CA ARG A 266 2.84 -19.25 -17.90
C ARG A 266 1.57 -18.53 -18.35
N ARG A 267 1.67 -17.22 -18.60
CA ARG A 267 0.53 -16.42 -19.07
C ARG A 267 0.06 -16.86 -20.45
N GLU A 268 1.00 -17.04 -21.39
CA GLU A 268 0.69 -17.53 -22.74
C GLU A 268 0.02 -18.90 -22.72
N LYS A 269 0.43 -19.80 -21.82
CA LYS A 269 -0.22 -21.11 -21.65
C LYS A 269 -1.66 -20.97 -21.15
N ILE A 270 -1.91 -20.08 -20.18
CA ILE A 270 -3.26 -19.84 -19.66
C ILE A 270 -4.15 -19.24 -20.75
N GLU A 271 -3.67 -18.25 -21.49
CA GLU A 271 -4.41 -17.63 -22.60
C GLU A 271 -4.70 -18.60 -23.76
N LYS A 272 -3.90 -19.66 -23.94
CA LYS A 272 -4.16 -20.72 -24.93
C LYS A 272 -5.12 -21.81 -24.44
N THR A 273 -5.39 -21.88 -23.14
CA THR A 273 -6.24 -22.93 -22.53
C THR A 273 -7.67 -22.43 -22.28
N ILE A 274 -7.90 -21.12 -22.38
CA ILE A 274 -9.21 -20.44 -22.31
C ILE A 274 -9.69 -20.18 -23.74
#